data_AF-A0A2U9CZT0-F1
#
_entry.id   AF-A0A2U9CZT0-F1
#
_cell.length_a   1.000
_cell.length_b   1.000
_cell.length_c   1.000
_cell.angle_alpha   90.00
_cell.angle_beta   90.00
_cell.angle_gamma   90.00
#
_symmetry.space_group_name_H-M   'P 1'
#
loop_
_entity.id
_entity.type
_entity.pdbx_description
1 polymer ?
#
loop_
_entity_poly.entity_id
_entity_poly.type
_entity_poly.pdbx_seq_one_letter_code
_entity_poly.pdbx_strand_id
1 'polypeptide(L)'
;MSKIKDEHASSNKKMISLPISRELFVQHLAHSSFNNGPGKETNSLSYSDLANTAEETETFHFLTDILPKKILARDYLRTLEQMEEEDADF
;
A
#
# COMPACT_ATOMS: atom_id res chain seq x y z
N MET A 1 7.93 41.24 32.45
CA MET A 1 7.22 40.88 31.20
C MET A 1 7.96 39.76 30.50
N SER A 2 7.39 38.55 30.47
CA SER A 2 7.87 37.46 29.63
C SER A 2 7.34 37.67 28.21
N LYS A 3 8.24 37.70 27.21
CA LYS A 3 7.88 37.40 25.83
C LYS A 3 8.74 36.25 25.35
N ILE A 4 8.18 35.07 25.48
CA ILE A 4 8.53 33.89 24.69
C ILE A 4 8.30 34.31 23.23
N LYS A 5 9.40 34.41 22.47
CA LYS A 5 9.35 34.62 21.03
C LYS A 5 9.53 33.22 20.44
N ASP A 6 8.41 32.56 20.18
CA ASP A 6 8.37 31.36 19.34
C ASP A 6 8.83 31.76 17.94
N GLU A 7 10.12 31.58 17.67
CA GLU A 7 10.70 31.75 16.34
C GLU A 7 11.27 30.42 15.85
N HIS A 8 10.37 29.49 15.55
CA HIS A 8 10.62 28.43 14.57
C HIS A 8 9.67 28.57 13.37
N ALA A 9 9.40 29.80 12.95
CA ALA A 9 8.89 30.08 11.62
C ALA A 9 10.05 30.04 10.61
N SER A 10 10.54 28.83 10.30
CA SER A 10 11.45 28.64 9.17
C SER A 10 10.67 28.73 7.85
N SER A 11 10.53 29.98 7.39
CA SER A 11 10.55 30.44 5.99
C SER A 11 10.23 29.42 4.87
N ASN A 12 8.95 29.29 4.54
CA ASN A 12 8.40 29.49 3.19
C ASN A 12 9.19 28.95 1.96
N LYS A 13 9.22 27.64 1.71
CA LYS A 13 9.01 27.05 0.35
C LYS A 13 8.98 25.52 0.39
N LYS A 14 7.88 24.96 -0.14
CA LYS A 14 7.56 23.52 -0.30
C LYS A 14 7.06 22.77 0.95
N MET A 15 6.07 23.31 1.65
CA MET A 15 5.17 22.43 2.40
C MET A 15 4.05 22.02 1.45
N ILE A 16 4.11 20.80 0.92
CA ILE A 16 2.96 20.22 0.21
C ILE A 16 1.86 20.08 1.27
N SER A 17 0.71 20.71 1.04
CA SER A 17 -0.40 20.66 1.99
C SER A 17 -0.94 19.24 2.08
N LEU A 18 -1.48 18.86 3.24
CA LEU A 18 -2.05 17.53 3.46
C LEU A 18 -3.01 17.06 2.34
N PRO A 19 -3.93 17.90 1.81
CA PRO A 19 -4.78 17.50 0.70
C PRO A 19 -4.00 17.12 -0.57
N ILE A 20 -2.99 17.92 -0.93
CA ILE A 20 -2.18 17.67 -2.13
C ILE A 20 -1.31 16.43 -1.94
N SER A 21 -0.73 16.23 -0.75
CA SER A 21 0.06 15.02 -0.46
C SER A 21 -0.78 13.75 -0.55
N ARG A 22 -2.04 13.79 -0.09
CA ARG A 22 -2.95 12.65 -0.21
C ARG A 22 -3.31 12.36 -1.66
N GLU A 23 -3.60 13.40 -2.45
CA GLU A 23 -3.89 13.24 -3.88
C GLU A 23 -2.70 12.61 -4.62
N LEU A 24 -1.48 13.13 -4.39
CA LEU A 24 -0.26 12.58 -4.98
C LEU A 24 0.00 11.14 -4.53
N PHE A 25 -0.29 10.83 -3.26
CA PHE A 25 -0.18 9.47 -2.76
C PHE A 25 -1.16 8.52 -3.47
N VAL A 26 -2.43 8.91 -3.65
CA VAL A 26 -3.43 8.09 -4.34
C VAL A 26 -3.04 7.88 -5.81
N GLN A 27 -2.54 8.92 -6.48
CA GLN A 27 -2.04 8.80 -7.86
C GLN A 27 -0.83 7.87 -7.94
N HIS A 28 0.11 7.99 -6.99
CA HIS A 28 1.27 7.12 -6.92
C HIS A 28 0.87 5.66 -6.67
N LEU A 29 -0.06 5.42 -5.74
CA LEU A 29 -0.61 4.09 -5.47
C LEU A 29 -1.27 3.49 -6.70
N ALA A 30 -2.12 4.25 -7.40
CA ALA A 30 -2.79 3.78 -8.61
C ALA A 30 -1.80 3.44 -9.73
N HIS A 31 -0.80 4.30 -9.96
CA HIS A 31 0.22 4.08 -10.98
C HIS A 31 1.13 2.90 -10.65
N SER A 32 1.58 2.76 -9.40
CA SER A 32 2.37 1.62 -8.95
C SER A 32 1.56 0.33 -9.10
N SER A 33 0.28 0.34 -8.70
CA SER A 33 -0.58 -0.83 -8.78
C SER A 33 -0.86 -1.27 -10.23
N PHE A 34 -1.06 -0.31 -11.12
CA PHE A 34 -1.24 -0.56 -12.54
C PHE A 34 0.01 -1.16 -13.20
N ASN A 35 1.20 -0.79 -12.70
CA ASN A 35 2.47 -1.23 -13.27
C ASN A 35 3.00 -2.55 -12.69
N ASN A 36 2.64 -2.90 -11.46
CA ASN A 36 3.01 -4.19 -10.84
C ASN A 36 2.11 -5.33 -11.31
N GLY A 37 0.83 -5.06 -11.61
CA GLY A 37 -0.12 -6.07 -12.08
C GLY A 37 -0.17 -6.22 -13.61
N PRO A 38 -1.04 -7.12 -14.13
CA PRO A 38 -1.33 -7.25 -15.56
C PRO A 38 -2.06 -6.03 -16.15
N GLY A 39 -2.27 -4.96 -15.36
CA GLY A 39 -3.00 -3.76 -15.75
C GLY A 39 -2.44 -3.10 -17.02
N LYS A 40 -1.13 -3.22 -17.28
CA LYS A 40 -0.53 -2.77 -18.55
C LYS A 40 -1.08 -3.51 -19.78
N GLU A 41 -1.44 -4.78 -19.63
CA GLU A 41 -1.96 -5.60 -20.74
C GLU A 41 -3.48 -5.49 -20.86
N THR A 42 -4.18 -5.42 -19.74
CA THR A 42 -5.65 -5.35 -19.70
C THR A 42 -6.19 -3.92 -19.76
N ASN A 43 -5.31 -2.91 -19.69
CA ASN A 43 -5.62 -1.49 -19.55
C ASN A 43 -6.67 -1.21 -18.47
N SER A 44 -6.60 -1.96 -17.37
CA SER A 44 -7.55 -1.90 -16.26
C SER A 44 -6.82 -2.08 -14.94
N LEU A 45 -7.36 -1.49 -13.87
CA LEU A 45 -6.82 -1.64 -12.53
C LEU A 45 -7.86 -2.37 -11.67
N SER A 46 -7.49 -3.57 -11.20
CA SER A 46 -8.33 -4.39 -10.35
C SER A 46 -7.97 -4.24 -8.87
N TYR A 47 -8.86 -4.67 -7.98
CA TYR A 47 -8.59 -4.66 -6.55
C TYR A 47 -7.41 -5.57 -6.16
N SER A 48 -7.25 -6.72 -6.84
CA SER A 48 -6.12 -7.62 -6.63
C SER A 48 -4.79 -6.94 -6.92
N ASP A 49 -4.72 -6.07 -7.93
CA ASP A 49 -3.49 -5.33 -8.26
C ASP A 49 -3.10 -4.36 -7.13
N LEU A 50 -4.08 -3.68 -6.54
CA LEU A 50 -3.88 -2.83 -5.36
C LEU A 50 -3.39 -3.66 -4.16
N ALA A 51 -4.06 -4.77 -3.87
CA ALA A 51 -3.76 -5.58 -2.70
C ALA A 51 -2.37 -6.25 -2.82
N ASN A 52 -1.98 -6.69 -4.01
CA ASN A 52 -0.65 -7.23 -4.28
C ASN A 52 0.42 -6.14 -4.15
N THR A 53 0.18 -4.96 -4.73
CA THR A 53 1.12 -3.84 -4.64
C THR A 53 1.36 -3.38 -3.21
N ALA A 54 0.32 -3.40 -2.37
CA ALA A 54 0.42 -3.08 -0.95
C ALA A 54 1.26 -4.09 -0.15
N GLU A 55 1.25 -5.36 -0.53
CA GLU A 55 2.04 -6.42 0.12
C GLU A 55 3.49 -6.45 -0.38
N GLU A 56 3.72 -6.22 -1.67
CA GLU A 56 5.04 -6.33 -2.29
C GLU A 56 5.91 -5.06 -2.11
N THR A 57 5.29 -3.90 -1.89
CA THR A 57 5.99 -2.61 -1.79
C THR A 57 6.07 -2.15 -0.33
N GLU A 58 7.28 -2.05 0.22
CA GLU A 58 7.53 -1.63 1.61
C GLU A 58 6.82 -0.30 1.96
N THR A 59 6.85 0.68 1.06
CA THR A 59 6.21 1.99 1.25
C THR A 59 4.70 1.93 1.45
N PHE A 60 4.06 0.82 1.03
CA PHE A 60 2.63 0.60 1.11
C PHE A 60 2.22 -0.44 2.15
N HIS A 61 3.15 -1.02 2.92
CA HIS A 61 2.81 -2.07 3.89
C HIS A 61 1.77 -1.64 4.92
N PHE A 62 1.72 -0.36 5.29
CA PHE A 62 0.67 0.17 6.17
C PHE A 62 -0.76 0.01 5.62
N LEU A 63 -0.91 -0.24 4.31
CA LEU A 63 -2.20 -0.51 3.67
C LEU A 63 -2.61 -1.98 3.78
N THR A 64 -1.73 -2.92 4.15
CA THR A 64 -2.07 -4.36 4.23
C THR A 64 -3.16 -4.65 5.28
N ASP A 65 -3.16 -3.89 6.38
CA ASP A 65 -4.21 -3.94 7.41
C ASP A 65 -5.56 -3.38 6.93
N ILE A 66 -5.55 -2.60 5.85
CA ILE A 66 -6.73 -1.86 5.32
C ILE A 66 -7.24 -2.49 4.01
N LEU A 67 -6.35 -3.12 3.22
CA LEU A 67 -6.62 -3.75 1.94
C LEU A 67 -6.55 -5.28 2.07
N PRO A 68 -7.55 -5.93 2.69
CA PRO A 68 -7.55 -7.37 2.85
C PRO A 68 -7.56 -8.05 1.47
N LYS A 69 -6.67 -9.01 1.27
CA LYS A 69 -6.74 -9.89 0.10
C LYS A 69 -8.00 -10.73 0.19
N LYS A 70 -8.83 -10.66 -0.85
CA LYS A 70 -10.00 -11.52 -0.94
C LYS A 70 -9.53 -12.89 -1.38
N ILE A 71 -9.50 -13.83 -0.44
CA ILE A 71 -9.27 -15.25 -0.70
C ILE A 71 -10.58 -16.01 -0.52
N LEU A 72 -10.84 -17.00 -1.37
CA LEU A 72 -11.95 -17.91 -1.13
C LEU A 72 -11.57 -18.85 0.02
N ALA A 73 -12.54 -19.21 0.86
CA ALA A 73 -12.29 -20.12 1.98
C ALA A 73 -11.66 -21.45 1.52
N ARG A 74 -12.10 -21.97 0.36
CA ARG A 74 -11.53 -23.19 -0.24
C ARG A 74 -10.05 -23.03 -0.63
N ASP A 75 -9.65 -21.84 -1.07
CA ASP A 75 -8.28 -21.58 -1.53
C ASP A 75 -7.37 -21.39 -0.32
N TYR A 76 -7.87 -20.73 0.74
CA TYR A 76 -7.19 -20.64 2.03
C TYR A 76 -6.93 -22.02 2.65
N LEU A 77 -7.97 -22.87 2.72
CA LEU A 77 -7.85 -24.24 3.24
C LEU A 77 -6.80 -25.03 2.48
N ARG A 78 -6.76 -24.92 1.14
CA ARG A 78 -5.72 -25.56 0.33
C ARG A 78 -4.31 -25.06 0.66
N THR A 79 -4.13 -23.76 0.88
CA THR A 79 -2.82 -23.20 1.27
C THR A 79 -2.36 -23.75 2.63
N LEU A 80 -3.28 -23.95 3.58
CA LEU A 80 -2.95 -24.56 4.86
C LEU A 80 -2.52 -26.03 4.70
N GLU A 81 -3.25 -26.81 3.90
CA GLU A 81 -2.91 -28.21 3.61
C GLU A 81 -1.52 -28.33 2.96
N GLN A 82 -1.18 -27.44 2.02
CA GLN A 82 0.13 -27.42 1.37
C GLN A 82 1.28 -27.05 2.33
N MET A 83 1.05 -26.12 3.26
CA MET A 83 2.05 -25.78 4.29
C MET A 83 2.32 -26.96 5.23
N GLU A 84 1.27 -27.70 5.64
CA GLU A 84 1.42 -28.89 6.47
C GLU A 84 2.17 -30.02 5.74
N GLU A 85 1.97 -30.19 4.43
CA GLU A 85 2.70 -31.16 3.61
C GLU A 85 4.19 -30.78 3.46
N GLU A 86 4.50 -29.50 3.20
CA GLU A 86 5.89 -29.02 3.07
C GLU A 86 6.68 -29.13 4.39
N ASP A 87 6.03 -28.95 5.54
CA ASP A 87 6.63 -29.12 6.87
C ASP A 87 6.80 -30.60 7.27
N ALA A 88 6.03 -31.52 6.69
CA ALA A 88 6.09 -32.96 6.97
C ALA A 88 7.19 -33.69 6.19
N ASP A 89 7.70 -33.08 5.12
CA ASP A 89 8.78 -33.62 4.27
C ASP A 89 10.20 -33.26 4.78
N PHE A 90 10.33 -32.72 6.01
CA PHE A 90 11.58 -32.44 6.74
C PHE A 90 11.74 -33.29 8.02
#